data_AF-A0A853JMJ4-F1
#
_entry.id   AF-A0A853JMJ4-F1
#
_cell.length_a   1.000
_cell.length_b   1.000
_cell.length_c   1.000
_cell.angle_alpha   90.00
_cell.angle_beta   90.00
_cell.angle_gamma   90.00
#
_symmetry.space_group_name_H-M   'P 1'
#
loop_
_entity.id
_entity.type
_entity.pdbx_description
1 polymer ?
#
loop_
_entity_poly.entity_id
_entity_poly.type
_entity_poly.pdbx_seq_one_letter_code
_entity_poly.pdbx_strand_id
1 'polypeptide(L)'
;MLKLKKQLRNQKGFTLVELIVLLVILAILAAFTIPAMLGFVEDAKGKAAIADAREVYVAAQAIATESDDNAFEEILKKLPYLLEGDIDIQETEITILDNDNSTLLETIGIKNYKIAIQFTGDEEKVIKRIQYIDSTGNYLVTITPGGSAEITKIEKN
;
A
#
# COMPACT_ATOMS: atom_id res chain seq x y z
N MET A 1 9.91 2.21 64.75
CA MET A 1 9.33 3.10 63.71
C MET A 1 10.40 3.42 62.67
N LEU A 2 10.21 3.02 61.41
CA LEU A 2 11.20 3.10 60.34
C LEU A 2 11.43 4.55 59.84
N LYS A 3 12.70 4.96 59.74
CA LYS A 3 13.14 6.22 59.11
C LYS A 3 12.95 6.15 57.58
N LEU A 4 11.82 6.63 57.07
CA LEU A 4 11.47 6.59 55.64
C LEU A 4 11.59 7.95 54.92
N LYS A 5 12.59 8.79 55.25
CA LYS A 5 12.63 10.18 54.73
C LYS A 5 14.02 10.68 54.31
N LYS A 6 14.77 9.89 53.53
CA LYS A 6 16.11 10.32 53.05
C LYS A 6 16.43 10.03 51.57
N GLN A 7 15.45 9.69 50.72
CA GLN A 7 15.72 9.35 49.31
C GLN A 7 15.21 10.35 48.26
N LEU A 8 14.45 11.39 48.63
CA LEU A 8 13.89 12.35 47.65
C LEU A 8 14.78 13.57 47.34
N ARG A 9 15.96 13.69 47.95
CA ARG A 9 16.82 14.89 47.87
C ARG A 9 18.08 14.72 47.01
N ASN A 10 18.13 13.68 46.19
CA ASN A 10 19.26 13.40 45.30
C ASN A 10 18.91 13.46 43.81
N GLN A 11 17.81 14.14 43.46
CA GLN A 11 17.45 14.41 42.07
C GLN A 11 18.36 15.52 41.54
N LYS A 12 19.47 15.13 40.91
CA LYS A 12 20.24 16.05 40.05
C LYS A 12 19.34 16.42 38.88
N GLY A 13 18.82 17.64 38.87
CA GLY A 13 18.06 18.17 37.73
C GLY A 13 18.97 18.39 36.53
N PHE A 14 18.42 18.23 35.33
CA PHE A 14 19.09 18.54 34.08
C PHE A 14 19.35 20.06 34.01
N THR A 15 20.52 20.47 33.52
CA THR A 15 20.80 21.91 33.35
C THR A 15 20.17 22.43 32.05
N LEU A 16 19.75 23.70 32.04
CA LEU A 16 19.23 24.34 30.82
C LEU A 16 20.27 24.32 29.69
N VAL A 17 21.55 24.42 30.05
CA VAL A 17 22.67 24.40 29.10
C VAL A 17 22.79 23.02 28.42
N GLU A 18 22.66 21.92 29.16
CA GLU A 18 22.68 20.57 28.57
C GLU A 18 21.53 20.36 27.58
N LEU A 19 20.34 20.91 27.85
CA LEU A 19 19.22 20.84 26.91
C LEU A 19 19.46 21.66 25.65
N ILE A 20 19.99 22.88 25.78
CA ILE A 20 20.24 23.75 24.62
C ILE A 20 21.31 23.16 23.71
N VAL A 21 22.43 22.68 24.25
CA VAL A 21 23.49 22.06 23.45
C VAL A 21 22.96 20.82 22.72
N LEU A 22 22.13 20.01 23.38
CA LEU A 22 21.52 18.83 22.75
C LEU A 22 20.58 19.20 21.59
N LEU A 23 19.72 20.21 21.76
CA LEU A 23 18.84 20.69 20.69
C LEU A 23 19.63 21.22 19.49
N VAL A 24 20.75 21.90 19.72
CA VAL A 24 21.64 22.38 18.65
C VAL A 24 22.21 21.19 17.86
N ILE A 25 22.70 20.15 18.53
CA ILE A 25 23.23 18.96 17.86
C ILE A 25 22.13 18.23 17.10
N LEU A 26 20.94 18.04 17.71
CA LEU A 26 19.79 17.41 17.06
C LEU A 26 19.34 18.20 15.83
N ALA A 27 19.36 19.53 15.88
CA ALA A 27 19.01 20.38 14.74
C ALA A 27 19.99 20.22 13.57
N ILE A 28 21.30 20.17 13.85
CA ILE A 28 22.34 19.96 12.83
C ILE A 28 22.18 18.58 12.19
N LEU A 29 21.95 17.53 12.99
CA LEU A 29 21.73 16.17 12.47
C LEU A 29 20.46 16.10 11.62
N ALA A 30 19.35 16.64 12.12
CA ALA A 30 18.06 16.66 11.42
C ALA A 30 18.17 17.37 10.06
N ALA A 31 18.93 18.46 9.96
CA ALA A 31 19.09 19.24 8.74
C ALA A 31 19.64 18.42 7.55
N PHE A 32 20.58 17.49 7.81
CA PHE A 32 21.13 16.62 6.76
C PHE A 32 20.34 15.31 6.61
N THR A 33 19.83 14.75 7.72
CA THR A 33 19.18 13.44 7.71
C THR A 33 17.78 13.48 7.10
N ILE A 34 16.97 14.51 7.38
CA ILE A 34 15.60 14.62 6.87
C ILE A 34 15.53 14.56 5.33
N PRO A 35 16.28 15.38 4.56
CA PRO A 35 16.17 15.36 3.10
C PRO A 35 16.61 14.02 2.48
N ALA A 36 17.64 13.38 3.04
CA ALA A 36 18.07 12.05 2.60
C ALA A 36 16.98 10.98 2.86
N MET A 37 16.24 11.08 3.97
CA MET A 37 15.15 10.16 4.30
C MET A 37 13.93 10.32 3.38
N LEU A 38 13.65 11.51 2.86
CA LEU A 38 12.49 11.72 1.98
C LEU A 38 12.54 10.85 0.72
N GLY A 39 13.72 10.67 0.11
CA GLY A 39 13.89 9.78 -1.05
C GLY A 39 13.63 8.31 -0.71
N PHE A 40 14.18 7.85 0.41
CA PHE A 40 13.97 6.46 0.86
C PHE A 40 12.51 6.17 1.21
N VAL A 41 11.80 7.14 1.79
CA VAL A 41 10.36 7.00 2.08
C VAL A 41 9.56 6.89 0.79
N GLU A 42 9.89 7.67 -0.24
CA GLU A 42 9.23 7.60 -1.54
C GLU A 42 9.47 6.25 -2.23
N ASP A 43 10.72 5.78 -2.26
CA ASP A 43 11.07 4.46 -2.81
C ASP A 43 10.38 3.32 -2.03
N ALA A 44 10.29 3.44 -0.70
CA ALA A 44 9.61 2.46 0.14
C ALA A 44 8.11 2.41 -0.15
N LYS A 45 7.47 3.57 -0.33
CA LYS A 45 6.05 3.65 -0.73
C LYS A 45 5.81 3.02 -2.10
N GLY A 46 6.67 3.31 -3.08
CA GLY A 46 6.55 2.69 -4.40
C GLY A 46 6.72 1.17 -4.35
N LYS A 47 7.67 0.67 -3.56
CA LYS A 47 7.87 -0.77 -3.35
C LYS A 47 6.70 -1.43 -2.62
N ALA A 48 6.11 -0.75 -1.64
CA ALA A 48 4.91 -1.23 -0.95
C ALA A 48 3.74 -1.37 -1.94
N ALA A 49 3.48 -0.35 -2.76
CA ALA A 49 2.44 -0.43 -3.77
C ALA A 49 2.64 -1.60 -4.77
N ILE A 50 3.90 -1.91 -5.14
CA ILE A 50 4.21 -3.08 -5.97
C ILE A 50 3.92 -4.40 -5.24
N ALA A 51 4.23 -4.48 -3.94
CA ALA A 51 3.96 -5.66 -3.14
C ALA A 51 2.45 -5.92 -3.05
N ASP A 52 1.67 -4.88 -2.71
CA ASP A 52 0.21 -4.95 -2.62
C ASP A 52 -0.40 -5.35 -3.97
N ALA A 53 0.06 -4.74 -5.07
CA ALA A 53 -0.41 -5.10 -6.41
C ALA A 53 -0.11 -6.57 -6.77
N ARG A 54 1.04 -7.11 -6.33
CA ARG A 54 1.41 -8.52 -6.57
C ARG A 54 0.54 -9.47 -5.77
N GLU A 55 0.21 -9.12 -4.54
CA GLU A 55 -0.72 -9.88 -3.72
C GLU A 55 -2.09 -9.98 -4.39
N VAL A 56 -2.61 -8.83 -4.84
CA VAL A 56 -3.85 -8.75 -5.64
C VAL A 56 -3.76 -9.63 -6.89
N TYR A 57 -2.64 -9.59 -7.61
CA TYR A 57 -2.45 -10.41 -8.81
C TYR A 57 -2.45 -11.90 -8.54
N VAL A 58 -1.74 -12.35 -7.52
CA VAL A 58 -1.69 -13.77 -7.15
C VAL A 58 -3.08 -14.24 -6.70
N ALA A 59 -3.77 -13.46 -5.88
CA ALA A 59 -5.10 -13.79 -5.40
C ALA A 59 -6.12 -13.84 -6.55
N ALA A 60 -6.14 -12.81 -7.42
CA ALA A 60 -7.04 -12.77 -8.56
C ALA A 60 -6.77 -13.90 -9.56
N GLN A 61 -5.50 -14.21 -9.84
CA GLN A 61 -5.13 -15.31 -10.74
C GLN A 61 -5.49 -16.66 -10.13
N ALA A 62 -5.33 -16.84 -8.82
CA ALA A 62 -5.73 -18.07 -8.14
C ALA A 62 -7.24 -18.30 -8.27
N ILE A 63 -8.05 -17.26 -8.03
CA ILE A 63 -9.51 -17.34 -8.21
C ILE A 63 -9.86 -17.65 -9.67
N ALA A 64 -9.30 -16.90 -10.64
CA ALA A 64 -9.58 -17.11 -12.06
C ALA A 64 -9.25 -18.53 -12.54
N THR A 65 -8.24 -19.16 -11.95
CA THR A 65 -7.83 -20.54 -12.27
C THR A 65 -8.76 -21.58 -11.65
N GLU A 66 -9.28 -21.31 -10.44
CA GLU A 66 -10.22 -22.19 -9.74
C GLU A 66 -11.63 -22.14 -10.33
N SER A 67 -12.04 -20.99 -10.88
CA SER A 67 -13.40 -20.81 -11.37
C SER A 67 -13.74 -21.74 -12.54
N ASP A 68 -14.84 -22.47 -12.39
CA ASP A 68 -15.37 -23.39 -13.39
C ASP A 68 -16.28 -22.69 -14.41
N ASP A 69 -17.03 -21.68 -13.96
CA ASP A 69 -18.03 -20.96 -14.76
C ASP A 69 -17.56 -19.55 -15.16
N ASN A 70 -17.75 -18.56 -14.28
CA ASN A 70 -17.50 -17.15 -14.54
C ASN A 70 -16.46 -16.62 -13.56
N ALA A 71 -15.21 -16.55 -14.02
CA ALA A 71 -14.09 -16.06 -13.22
C ALA A 71 -14.28 -14.62 -12.75
N PHE A 72 -14.98 -13.79 -13.53
CA PHE A 72 -15.27 -12.40 -13.18
C PHE A 72 -16.12 -12.29 -11.90
N GLU A 73 -17.23 -13.03 -11.84
CA GLU A 73 -18.14 -13.02 -10.68
C GLU A 73 -17.48 -13.56 -9.41
N GLU A 74 -16.63 -14.57 -9.56
CA GLU A 74 -15.91 -15.15 -8.44
C GLU A 74 -14.83 -14.23 -7.89
N ILE A 75 -14.11 -13.48 -8.75
CA ILE A 75 -13.12 -12.51 -8.30
C ILE A 75 -13.78 -11.39 -7.51
N LEU A 76 -14.89 -10.83 -8.01
CA LEU A 76 -15.62 -9.77 -7.30
C LEU A 76 -16.08 -10.23 -5.90
N LYS A 77 -16.46 -11.50 -5.77
CA LYS A 77 -16.91 -12.06 -4.49
C LYS A 77 -15.75 -12.43 -3.59
N LYS A 78 -14.73 -13.14 -4.08
CA LYS A 78 -13.69 -13.76 -3.25
C LYS A 78 -12.51 -12.84 -2.95
N LEU A 79 -12.11 -11.99 -3.90
CA LEU A 79 -10.91 -11.14 -3.78
C LEU A 79 -10.97 -10.20 -2.55
N PRO A 80 -12.12 -9.57 -2.21
CA PRO A 80 -12.22 -8.75 -1.01
C PRO A 80 -12.12 -9.52 0.30
N TYR A 81 -12.24 -10.85 0.34
CA TYR A 81 -12.02 -11.60 1.59
C TYR A 81 -10.58 -12.09 1.70
N LEU A 82 -9.92 -12.35 0.57
CA LEU A 82 -8.55 -12.87 0.53
C LEU A 82 -7.51 -11.82 0.89
N LEU A 83 -7.83 -10.54 0.72
CA LEU A 83 -6.92 -9.43 1.04
C LEU A 83 -7.14 -8.90 2.47
N GLU A 84 -8.06 -9.52 3.24
CA GLU A 84 -8.62 -8.92 4.46
C GLU A 84 -7.66 -9.17 5.61
N GLY A 85 -6.85 -8.17 5.92
CA GLY A 85 -5.81 -8.25 6.95
C GLY A 85 -4.46 -7.69 6.50
N ASP A 86 -4.15 -7.76 5.20
CA ASP A 86 -2.91 -7.23 4.61
C ASP A 86 -3.14 -5.87 3.92
N ILE A 87 -4.36 -5.65 3.40
CA ILE A 87 -4.83 -4.38 2.86
C ILE A 87 -6.06 -3.97 3.68
N ASP A 88 -6.18 -2.71 4.12
CA ASP A 88 -7.40 -2.23 4.82
C ASP A 88 -8.54 -2.09 3.79
N ILE A 89 -9.15 -3.23 3.46
CA ILE A 89 -10.10 -3.40 2.36
C ILE A 89 -11.56 -3.10 2.73
N GLN A 90 -11.80 -2.29 3.76
CA GLN A 90 -13.19 -1.86 4.02
C GLN A 90 -13.81 -1.12 2.82
N GLU A 91 -13.00 -0.59 1.88
CA GLU A 91 -13.45 0.12 0.68
C GLU A 91 -12.44 0.03 -0.50
N THR A 92 -12.51 -1.02 -1.31
CA THR A 92 -11.70 -1.17 -2.55
C THR A 92 -12.58 -1.18 -3.79
N GLU A 93 -12.29 -0.29 -4.73
CA GLU A 93 -12.99 -0.20 -6.02
C GLU A 93 -12.38 -1.23 -6.99
N ILE A 94 -13.04 -2.38 -7.18
CA ILE A 94 -12.62 -3.37 -8.18
C ILE A 94 -13.40 -3.11 -9.47
N THR A 95 -12.68 -2.91 -10.58
CA THR A 95 -13.21 -2.76 -11.93
C THR A 95 -12.61 -3.84 -12.82
N ILE A 96 -13.40 -4.45 -13.70
CA ILE A 96 -12.86 -5.36 -14.72
C ILE A 96 -13.14 -4.77 -16.10
N LEU A 97 -12.11 -4.73 -16.96
CA LEU A 97 -12.17 -4.17 -18.31
C LEU A 97 -12.15 -5.30 -19.35
N ASP A 98 -13.23 -5.47 -20.11
CA ASP A 98 -13.26 -6.42 -21.23
C ASP A 98 -12.50 -5.89 -22.46
N ASN A 99 -12.02 -6.81 -23.30
CA ASN A 99 -10.88 -6.79 -24.20
C ASN A 99 -10.67 -5.57 -25.11
N ASP A 100 -11.67 -4.73 -25.37
CA ASP A 100 -11.52 -3.64 -26.34
C ASP A 100 -12.07 -2.27 -25.90
N ASN A 101 -12.80 -2.16 -24.79
CA ASN A 101 -13.33 -0.87 -24.36
C ASN A 101 -13.30 -0.71 -22.85
N SER A 102 -12.90 0.49 -22.45
CA SER A 102 -12.86 1.05 -21.09
C SER A 102 -14.25 1.15 -20.41
N THR A 103 -15.11 0.15 -20.58
CA THR A 103 -16.44 0.13 -19.99
C THR A 103 -16.35 -0.54 -18.63
N LEU A 104 -16.58 0.25 -17.59
CA LEU A 104 -16.71 -0.21 -16.21
C LEU A 104 -17.92 -1.16 -16.13
N LEU A 105 -17.68 -2.45 -15.89
CA LEU A 105 -18.76 -3.44 -15.87
C LEU A 105 -19.49 -3.47 -14.52
N GLU A 106 -18.80 -3.22 -13.41
CA GLU A 106 -19.42 -2.91 -12.12
C GLU A 106 -18.38 -2.26 -11.19
N THR A 107 -18.83 -1.36 -10.33
CA THR A 107 -18.03 -0.69 -9.31
C THR A 107 -18.61 -1.05 -7.95
N ILE A 108 -17.87 -1.79 -7.13
CA ILE A 108 -18.23 -2.01 -5.72
C ILE A 108 -17.21 -1.27 -4.86
N GLY A 109 -17.65 -0.32 -4.02
CA GLY A 109 -16.84 0.32 -2.96
C GLY A 109 -16.22 1.68 -3.30
N ILE A 110 -16.30 2.63 -2.37
CA ILE A 110 -15.87 4.04 -2.51
C ILE A 110 -14.57 4.28 -1.73
N LYS A 111 -13.51 4.76 -2.42
CA LYS A 111 -12.36 5.53 -1.89
C LYS A 111 -11.44 4.84 -0.87
N ASN A 112 -10.47 4.07 -1.35
CA ASN A 112 -9.05 4.28 -1.03
C ASN A 112 -8.17 3.60 -2.07
N TYR A 113 -8.40 2.33 -2.37
CA TYR A 113 -7.66 1.59 -3.39
C TYR A 113 -8.51 1.41 -4.66
N LYS A 114 -7.88 1.47 -5.84
CA LYS A 114 -8.56 1.15 -7.12
C LYS A 114 -7.81 0.02 -7.82
N ILE A 115 -8.52 -1.06 -8.10
CA ILE A 115 -7.98 -2.24 -8.76
C ILE A 115 -8.72 -2.43 -10.08
N ALA A 116 -8.01 -2.41 -11.21
CA ALA A 116 -8.55 -2.79 -12.50
C ALA A 116 -7.93 -4.10 -12.99
N ILE A 117 -8.74 -5.09 -13.34
CA ILE A 117 -8.28 -6.39 -13.85
C ILE A 117 -8.76 -6.51 -15.31
N GLN A 118 -7.91 -7.01 -16.20
CA GLN A 118 -8.30 -7.30 -17.58
C GLN A 118 -7.84 -8.71 -17.94
N PHE A 119 -8.72 -9.45 -18.61
CA PHE A 119 -8.50 -10.83 -19.04
C PHE A 119 -8.05 -10.89 -20.50
N THR A 120 -7.43 -12.01 -20.89
CA THR A 120 -7.12 -12.31 -22.29
C THR A 120 -8.36 -12.88 -22.97
N GLY A 121 -8.80 -12.25 -24.06
CA GLY A 121 -9.92 -12.73 -24.87
C GLY A 121 -9.68 -14.13 -25.42
N ASP A 122 -10.73 -14.95 -25.30
CA ASP A 122 -10.93 -16.37 -25.63
C ASP A 122 -10.78 -17.38 -24.48
N GLU A 123 -10.09 -17.05 -23.38
CA GLU A 123 -10.05 -17.89 -22.16
C GLU A 123 -10.14 -17.02 -20.90
N GLU A 124 -11.32 -16.98 -20.25
CA GLU A 124 -11.58 -16.26 -18.98
C GLU A 124 -10.70 -16.69 -17.79
N LYS A 125 -9.66 -17.50 -18.01
CA LYS A 125 -8.81 -18.10 -16.96
C LYS A 125 -7.42 -17.47 -16.86
N VAL A 126 -7.04 -16.57 -17.77
CA VAL A 126 -5.72 -15.91 -17.74
C VAL A 126 -5.88 -14.39 -17.67
N ILE A 127 -5.32 -13.80 -16.60
CA ILE A 127 -5.28 -12.35 -16.43
C ILE A 127 -4.24 -11.75 -17.38
N LYS A 128 -4.69 -10.85 -18.26
CA LYS A 128 -3.87 -10.10 -19.22
C LYS A 128 -3.14 -8.93 -18.59
N ARG A 129 -3.76 -8.28 -17.60
CA ARG A 129 -3.11 -7.25 -16.78
C ARG A 129 -3.92 -6.92 -15.54
N ILE A 130 -3.22 -6.44 -14.51
CA ILE A 130 -3.83 -5.77 -13.36
C ILE A 130 -3.25 -4.38 -13.24
N GLN A 131 -4.10 -3.42 -12.91
CA GLN A 131 -3.71 -2.09 -12.51
C GLN A 131 -4.17 -1.87 -11.07
N TYR A 132 -3.28 -1.41 -10.22
CA TYR A 132 -3.52 -1.16 -8.81
C TYR A 132 -3.12 0.29 -8.51
N ILE A 133 -4.01 1.03 -7.87
CA ILE A 133 -3.73 2.36 -7.33
C ILE A 133 -3.74 2.24 -5.81
N ASP A 134 -2.66 2.73 -5.20
CA ASP A 134 -2.47 2.73 -3.76
C ASP A 134 -3.48 3.65 -3.04
N SER A 135 -3.65 3.49 -1.72
CA SER A 135 -4.60 4.28 -0.93
C SER A 135 -4.37 5.78 -0.99
N THR A 136 -3.12 6.19 -1.25
CA THR A 136 -2.77 7.60 -1.35
C THR A 136 -3.09 8.18 -2.73
N GLY A 137 -3.38 7.34 -3.73
CA GLY A 137 -3.65 7.73 -5.11
C GLY A 137 -2.44 8.37 -5.80
N ASN A 138 -1.23 8.01 -5.37
CA ASN A 138 0.02 8.59 -5.86
C ASN A 138 0.78 7.62 -6.76
N TYR A 139 0.49 6.32 -6.70
CA TYR A 139 1.15 5.29 -7.48
C TYR A 139 0.14 4.43 -8.22
N LEU A 140 0.35 4.30 -9.52
CA LEU A 140 -0.30 3.31 -10.37
C LEU A 140 0.72 2.19 -10.64
N VAL A 141 0.39 0.98 -10.21
CA VAL A 141 1.18 -0.21 -10.52
C VAL A 141 0.43 -1.03 -11.56
N THR A 142 1.11 -1.39 -12.65
CA THR A 142 0.60 -2.30 -13.66
C THR A 142 1.38 -3.61 -13.60
N ILE A 143 0.68 -4.73 -13.46
CA ILE A 143 1.26 -6.08 -13.52
C ILE A 143 0.79 -6.76 -14.80
N THR A 144 1.72 -7.33 -15.56
CA THR A 144 1.46 -8.07 -16.80
C THR A 144 1.62 -9.58 -16.58
N PRO A 145 1.17 -10.43 -17.53
CA PRO A 145 1.29 -11.86 -17.40
C PRO A 145 2.78 -12.22 -17.32
N GLY A 146 3.14 -13.08 -16.37
CA GLY A 146 4.54 -13.38 -16.04
C GLY A 146 5.11 -12.59 -14.85
N GLY A 147 4.33 -11.70 -14.22
CA GLY A 147 4.67 -11.08 -12.93
C GLY A 147 5.60 -9.87 -13.00
N SER A 148 5.87 -9.36 -14.20
CA SER A 148 6.52 -8.06 -14.39
C SER A 148 5.62 -6.95 -13.83
N ALA A 149 6.20 -6.06 -13.04
CA ALA A 149 5.49 -4.92 -12.44
C ALA A 149 6.12 -3.62 -12.90
N GLU A 150 5.29 -2.71 -13.40
CA GLU A 150 5.65 -1.35 -13.77
C GLU A 150 4.96 -0.38 -12.81
N ILE A 151 5.69 0.59 -12.28
CA ILE A 151 5.15 1.62 -11.38
C ILE A 151 5.22 2.98 -12.04
N THR A 152 4.12 3.72 -11.97
CA THR A 152 4.00 5.09 -12.47
C THR A 152 3.52 5.98 -11.33
N LYS A 153 4.21 7.10 -11.10
CA LYS A 153 3.77 8.11 -10.16
C LYS A 153 2.65 8.96 -10.80
N ILE A 154 1.54 9.11 -10.09
CA ILE A 154 0.40 9.93 -10.52
C ILE A 154 0.66 11.37 -10.08
N GLU A 155 0.88 12.26 -11.03
CA GLU A 155 0.98 13.69 -10.75
C GLU A 155 -0.44 14.27 -10.56
N LYS A 156 -0.74 14.74 -9.35
CA LYS A 156 -1.98 15.47 -9.06
C LYS A 156 -1.78 16.93 -9.48
N ASN A 157 -2.39 17.32 -10.60
CA ASN A 157 -2.51 18.72 -11.02
C ASN A 157 -3.46 19.50 -10.10
#